data_AF-A0A8T5P552-F1
#
_entry.id   AF-A0A8T5P552-F1
#
_cell.length_a   1.000
_cell.length_b   1.000
_cell.length_c   1.000
_cell.angle_alpha   90.00
_cell.angle_beta   90.00
_cell.angle_gamma   90.00
#
_symmetry.space_group_name_H-M   'P 1'
#
loop_
_entity.id
_entity.type
_entity.pdbx_description
1 polymer ?
#
loop_
_entity_poly.entity_id
_entity_poly.type
_entity_poly.pdbx_seq_one_letter_code
_entity_poly.pdbx_strand_id
1 'polypeptide(L)' 'MNFEETETVELKQSTSELKEGAISISAILNKHHKGVLYFGIHPNGKVLGQDIGRNTL' A
#
# COMPACT_ATOMS: atom_id res chain seq x y z
N MET A 1 8.33 -13.27 4.94
CA MET A 1 8.63 -12.05 4.16
C MET A 1 8.76 -10.90 5.15
N ASN A 2 9.74 -10.03 4.95
CA ASN A 2 9.90 -8.80 5.74
C ASN A 2 9.39 -7.64 4.89
N PHE A 3 8.37 -6.91 5.35
CA PHE A 3 7.82 -5.77 4.62
C PHE A 3 8.41 -4.48 5.18
N GLU A 4 8.95 -3.65 4.30
CA GLU A 4 9.56 -2.36 4.64
C GLU A 4 9.22 -1.36 3.54
N GLU A 5 8.90 -0.13 3.93
CA GLU A 5 8.67 0.95 2.97
C GLU A 5 9.98 1.37 2.31
N THR A 6 9.91 1.63 1.02
CA THR A 6 11.05 2.15 0.24
C THR A 6 10.52 3.20 -0.72
N GLU A 7 11.41 3.88 -1.44
CA GLU A 7 10.99 4.81 -2.49
C GLU A 7 10.16 4.16 -3.62
N THR A 8 10.12 2.82 -3.68
CA THR A 8 9.33 2.05 -4.67
C THR A 8 8.33 1.09 -4.06
N VAL A 9 8.21 1.04 -2.73
CA VAL A 9 7.29 0.15 -2.00
C VAL A 9 6.55 0.95 -0.95
N GLU A 10 5.23 1.02 -1.09
CA GLU A 10 4.33 1.67 -0.14
C GLU A 10 3.48 0.63 0.59
N LEU A 11 3.30 0.80 1.91
CA LEU A 11 2.45 -0.07 2.73
C LEU A 11 1.23 0.71 3.25
N LYS A 12 0.03 0.17 3.02
CA LYS A 12 -1.23 0.68 3.57
C LYS A 12 -1.88 -0.36 4.47
N GLN A 13 -2.49 0.11 5.55
CA GLN A 13 -3.13 -0.77 6.52
C GLN A 13 -4.40 -1.40 5.96
N SER A 14 -5.18 -0.64 5.17
CA SER A 14 -6.45 -1.12 4.63
C SER A 14 -6.86 -0.41 3.34
N THR A 15 -7.81 -0.98 2.59
CA THR A 15 -8.43 -0.32 1.43
C THR A 15 -9.30 0.88 1.78
N SER A 16 -9.50 1.20 3.06
CA SER A 16 -10.07 2.50 3.43
C SER A 16 -9.16 3.67 3.04
N GLU A 17 -7.87 3.41 2.78
CA GLU A 17 -6.85 4.37 2.37
C GLU A 17 -6.63 4.38 0.84
N LEU A 18 -7.64 4.02 0.04
CA LEU A 18 -7.52 3.91 -1.42
C LEU A 18 -7.08 5.22 -2.08
N LYS A 19 -7.57 6.37 -1.60
CA LYS A 19 -7.22 7.68 -2.15
C LYS A 19 -5.75 7.99 -1.88
N GLU A 20 -5.30 7.76 -0.66
CA GLU A 20 -3.91 7.96 -0.22
C GLU A 20 -2.99 6.99 -0.97
N GLY A 21 -3.39 5.72 -1.10
CA GLY A 21 -2.68 4.71 -1.88
C GLY A 21 -2.53 5.10 -3.35
N ALA A 22 -3.59 5.63 -3.98
CA ALA A 22 -3.56 6.13 -5.36
C ALA A 22 -2.58 7.31 -5.53
N ILE A 23 -2.54 8.22 -4.55
CA ILE A 23 -1.58 9.34 -4.54
C ILE A 23 -0.16 8.81 -4.39
N SER A 24 0.10 7.91 -3.44
CA SER A 24 1.42 7.31 -3.21
C SER A 24 1.94 6.60 -4.46
N ILE A 25 1.15 5.71 -5.07
CA ILE A 25 1.60 4.97 -6.26
C ILE A 25 1.82 5.89 -7.46
N SER A 26 1.00 6.94 -7.62
CA SER A 26 1.21 7.94 -8.68
C SER A 26 2.53 8.68 -8.51
N ALA A 27 2.86 9.09 -7.27
CA ALA A 27 4.13 9.76 -6.98
C ALA A 27 5.33 8.83 -7.24
N ILE A 28 5.25 7.57 -6.81
CA ILE A 28 6.28 6.56 -7.05
C ILE A 28 6.49 6.34 -8.55
N LEU A 29 5.41 6.16 -9.32
CA LEU A 29 5.50 5.94 -10.77
C LEU A 29 6.04 7.17 -11.52
N ASN A 30 5.70 8.38 -11.09
CA ASN A 30 6.23 9.60 -11.68
C ASN A 30 7.75 9.75 -11.50
N LYS A 31 8.30 9.32 -10.37
CA LYS A 31 9.75 9.44 -10.07
C LYS A 31 10.56 8.22 -10.52
N HIS A 32 10.03 7.02 -10.34
CA HIS A 32 10.77 5.77 -10.48
C HIS A 32 10.31 4.90 -11.64
N HIS A 33 9.19 5.22 -12.30
CA HIS A 33 8.54 4.45 -13.38
C HIS A 33 8.11 3.02 -13.02
N LYS A 34 8.31 2.61 -11.76
CA LYS A 34 7.91 1.32 -11.21
C LYS A 34 7.65 1.45 -9.72
N GLY A 35 6.71 0.69 -9.19
CA GLY A 35 6.37 0.70 -7.78
C GLY A 35 5.44 -0.44 -7.39
N VAL A 36 5.38 -0.72 -6.09
CA VAL A 36 4.48 -1.71 -5.50
C VAL A 36 3.72 -1.04 -4.35
N LEU A 37 2.41 -1.26 -4.30
CA LEU A 37 1.54 -0.80 -3.22
C LEU A 37 0.89 -2.03 -2.59
N TYR A 38 1.13 -2.26 -1.30
CA TYR A 38 0.49 -3.34 -0.54
C TYR A 38 -0.60 -2.79 0.36
N PHE A 39 -1.75 -3.45 0.38
CA PHE A 39 -2.80 -3.24 1.38
C PHE A 39 -2.82 -4.37 2.40
N GLY A 40 -3.23 -4.08 3.63
CA GLY A 40 -3.29 -5.06 4.71
C GLY A 40 -1.99 -5.20 5.50
N ILE A 41 -1.09 -4.21 5.43
CA ILE A 41 0.21 -4.23 6.11
C ILE A 41 0.41 -2.89 6.83
N HIS A 42 0.73 -2.96 8.12
CA HIS A 42 1.08 -1.78 8.89
C HIS A 42 2.40 -1.17 8.38
N PRO A 43 2.57 0.17 8.40
CA PRO A 43 3.83 0.83 8.01
C PRO A 43 5.09 0.34 8.74
N ASN A 44 4.94 -0.42 9.83
CA ASN A 44 6.05 -1.04 10.56
C ASN A 44 6.39 -2.47 10.05
N GLY A 45 5.80 -2.89 8.94
CA GLY A 45 5.98 -4.20 8.33
C GLY A 45 5.08 -5.32 8.88
N LYS A 46 4.27 -5.05 9.91
CA LYS A 46 3.37 -6.06 10.48
C LYS A 46 2.22 -6.34 9.51
N VAL A 47 2.07 -7.60 9.08
CA VAL A 47 0.93 -8.05 8.29
C VAL A 47 -0.33 -8.04 9.17
N LEU A 48 -1.33 -7.26 8.77
CA LEU A 48 -2.64 -7.16 9.43
C LEU A 48 -3.68 -8.03 8.73
N GLY A 49 -3.48 -8.31 7.43
CA GLY A 49 -4.48 -8.95 6.58
C GLY A 49 -5.54 -7.94 6.13
N GLN A 50 -6.59 -8.43 5.48
CA GLN A 50 -7.63 -7.57 4.94
C GLN A 50 -8.99 -8.21 5.15
N ASP A 51 -9.93 -7.44 5.70
CA ASP A 51 -11.32 -7.87 5.83
C ASP A 51 -12.05 -7.66 4.50
N ILE A 52 -12.73 -8.70 4.02
CA ILE A 52 -13.37 -8.71 2.71
C ILE A 52 -14.87 -8.52 2.92
N GLY A 53 -15.39 -7.35 2.53
CA GLY A 53 -16.81 -7.00 2.63
C GLY A 53 -17.33 -6.34 1.36
N ARG A 54 -18.60 -5.89 1.38
CA ARG A 54 -19.28 -5.29 0.20
C ARG A 54 -18.54 -4.11 -0.44
N ASN A 55 -17.72 -3.39 0.33
CA ASN A 55 -16.99 -2.20 -0.11
C ASN A 55 -15.47 -2.44 -0.16
N THR A 56 -15.02 -3.68 0.07
CA THR A 56 -13.67 -4.10 -0.31
C THR A 56 -13.74 -4.40 -1.81
N LEU A 57 -12.81 -3.85 -2.59
CA LEU A 57 -12.76 -4.04 -4.06
C LEU A 57 -13.00 -5.49 -4.48
#